data_AF-A0A9P6Y9I6-F1
#
_entry.id   AF-A0A9P6Y9I6-F1
#
_cell.length_a   1.000
_cell.length_b   1.000
_cell.length_c   1.000
_cell.angle_alpha   90.00
_cell.angle_beta   90.00
_cell.angle_gamma   90.00
#
_symmetry.space_group_name_H-M   'P 1'
#
loop_
_entity.id
_entity.type
_entity.pdbx_description
1 polymer ?
#
loop_
_entity_poly.entity_id
_entity_poly.type
_entity_poly.pdbx_seq_one_letter_code
_entity_poly.pdbx_strand_id
1 'polypeptide(L)'
;MSNAPLPDWVFDGRDGVHAAEGSYSPSRNAKLPRSSLPVYQRQRFPDPLLGETFAPGETVFENDGLRMWHDGDGIAVASFKTKMNTVSDQVLDGLQECVSRAEKDFQGLVIWQQKEPFSAGADLAGALGLLQAGKVAQFEEMVANFQRTSQRIKYSLVPVVAAVRGLALGGGCEPAWACCRPAVA
;
A
#
# COMPACT_ATOMS: atom_id res chain seq x y z
N MET A 1 -33.69 -17.74 17.15
CA MET A 1 -32.82 -18.82 16.63
C MET A 1 -33.64 -19.62 15.63
N SER A 2 -33.14 -19.87 14.43
CA SER A 2 -33.86 -20.62 13.39
C SER A 2 -33.84 -22.13 13.70
N ASN A 3 -34.94 -22.83 13.43
CA ASN A 3 -35.04 -24.31 13.54
C ASN A 3 -34.76 -25.01 12.19
N ALA A 4 -34.29 -24.28 11.17
CA ALA A 4 -33.96 -24.87 9.89
C ALA A 4 -32.77 -25.84 10.04
N PRO A 5 -32.88 -27.08 9.54
CA PRO A 5 -31.77 -28.03 9.59
C PRO A 5 -30.59 -27.49 8.77
N LEU A 6 -29.38 -27.68 9.30
CA LEU A 6 -28.16 -27.35 8.56
C LEU A 6 -27.99 -28.32 7.39
N PRO A 7 -27.51 -27.86 6.23
CA PRO A 7 -27.26 -28.75 5.10
C PRO A 7 -26.24 -29.85 5.42
N ASP A 8 -26.42 -31.05 4.85
CA ASP A 8 -25.56 -32.22 5.10
C ASP A 8 -24.07 -31.97 4.85
N TRP A 9 -23.76 -31.10 3.89
CA TRP A 9 -22.37 -30.75 3.54
C TRP A 9 -21.60 -30.12 4.70
N VAL A 10 -22.27 -29.62 5.74
CA VAL A 10 -21.65 -29.08 6.95
C VAL A 10 -21.02 -30.18 7.82
N PHE A 11 -21.52 -31.42 7.73
CA PHE A 11 -21.15 -32.52 8.63
C PHE A 11 -20.30 -33.60 7.96
N ASP A 12 -19.83 -33.39 6.74
CA ASP A 12 -19.10 -34.40 5.96
C ASP A 12 -17.62 -34.55 6.33
N GLY A 13 -17.19 -33.98 7.46
CA GLY A 13 -15.82 -34.08 7.96
C GLY A 13 -14.81 -33.18 7.26
N ARG A 14 -15.24 -32.18 6.47
CA ARG A 14 -14.33 -31.17 5.91
C ARG A 14 -13.72 -30.28 7.00
N ASP A 15 -12.45 -29.92 6.82
CA ASP A 15 -11.75 -29.00 7.73
C ASP A 15 -12.19 -27.53 7.57
N GLY A 16 -12.85 -27.19 6.46
CA GLY A 16 -13.34 -25.84 6.21
C GLY A 16 -13.95 -25.65 4.82
N VAL A 17 -14.45 -24.43 4.56
CA VAL A 17 -15.06 -24.04 3.27
C VAL A 17 -14.10 -23.26 2.36
N HIS A 18 -12.91 -22.93 2.85
CA HIS A 18 -11.85 -22.24 2.10
C HIS A 18 -10.56 -23.07 2.18
N ALA A 19 -9.91 -23.27 1.04
CA ALA A 19 -8.64 -23.96 0.91
C ALA A 19 -7.77 -23.29 -0.17
N ALA A 20 -6.55 -23.77 -0.37
CA ALA A 20 -5.65 -23.23 -1.39
C ALA A 20 -6.22 -23.34 -2.82
N GLU A 21 -7.06 -24.34 -3.07
CA GLU A 21 -7.72 -24.56 -4.35
C GLU A 21 -8.97 -23.67 -4.55
N GLY A 22 -9.33 -22.88 -3.55
CA GLY A 22 -10.47 -21.96 -3.57
C GLY A 22 -11.56 -22.27 -2.54
N SER A 23 -12.77 -21.81 -2.82
CA SER A 23 -13.91 -21.87 -1.89
C SER A 23 -14.94 -22.92 -2.31
N TYR A 24 -15.45 -23.69 -1.37
CA TYR A 24 -16.46 -24.71 -1.65
C TYR A 24 -17.80 -24.08 -2.06
N SER A 25 -18.36 -24.57 -3.16
CA SER A 25 -19.68 -24.22 -3.67
C SER A 25 -20.65 -25.37 -3.47
N PRO A 26 -21.66 -25.24 -2.57
CA PRO A 26 -22.65 -26.29 -2.34
C PRO A 26 -23.47 -26.66 -3.58
N SER A 27 -23.72 -25.70 -4.47
CA SER A 27 -24.46 -25.94 -5.72
C SER A 27 -23.67 -26.70 -6.78
N ARG A 28 -22.33 -26.66 -6.70
CA ARG A 28 -21.42 -27.38 -7.62
C ARG A 28 -20.75 -28.60 -6.98
N ASN A 29 -20.92 -28.78 -5.67
CA ASN A 29 -20.23 -29.79 -4.86
C ASN A 29 -18.71 -29.84 -5.13
N ALA A 30 -18.09 -28.67 -5.29
CA ALA A 30 -16.69 -28.54 -5.66
C ALA A 30 -16.06 -27.28 -5.07
N LYS A 31 -14.73 -27.29 -4.87
CA LYS A 31 -13.95 -26.08 -4.59
C LYS A 31 -13.78 -25.30 -5.89
N LEU A 32 -14.23 -24.06 -5.89
CA LEU A 32 -14.10 -23.15 -7.01
C LEU A 32 -12.97 -22.15 -6.74
N PRO A 33 -12.07 -21.91 -7.72
CA PRO A 33 -11.06 -20.88 -7.60
C PRO A 33 -11.70 -19.48 -7.58
N ARG A 34 -10.88 -18.45 -7.41
CA ARG A 34 -11.31 -17.05 -7.50
C ARG A 34 -12.15 -16.81 -8.75
N SER A 35 -13.25 -16.09 -8.59
CA SER A 35 -14.12 -15.70 -9.69
C SER A 35 -13.37 -14.82 -10.70
N SER A 36 -13.48 -15.16 -11.98
CA SER A 36 -12.84 -14.45 -13.08
C SER A 36 -13.71 -13.33 -13.69
N LEU A 37 -14.77 -12.91 -12.99
CA LEU A 37 -15.68 -11.87 -13.48
C LEU A 37 -14.93 -10.54 -13.73
N PRO A 38 -15.35 -9.74 -14.74
CA PRO A 38 -14.68 -8.48 -15.07
C PRO A 38 -14.55 -7.50 -13.91
N VAL A 39 -15.48 -7.55 -12.94
CA VAL A 39 -15.43 -6.69 -11.75
C VAL A 39 -14.20 -6.96 -10.88
N TYR A 40 -13.75 -8.22 -10.79
CA TYR A 40 -12.59 -8.61 -10.00
C TYR A 40 -11.26 -8.34 -10.71
N GLN A 41 -11.30 -8.15 -12.03
CA GLN A 41 -10.13 -7.77 -12.84
C GLN A 41 -9.82 -6.27 -12.76
N ARG A 42 -10.74 -5.46 -12.19
CA ARG A 42 -10.51 -4.02 -11.98
C ARG A 42 -9.51 -3.74 -10.87
N GLN A 43 -9.33 -4.66 -9.93
CA GLN A 43 -8.36 -4.52 -8.85
C GLN A 43 -7.04 -5.15 -9.28
N ARG A 44 -6.00 -4.33 -9.47
CA ARG A 44 -4.67 -4.81 -9.88
C ARG A 44 -4.05 -5.74 -8.85
N PHE A 45 -4.26 -5.45 -7.56
CA PHE A 45 -3.81 -6.25 -6.43
C PHE A 45 -4.98 -6.57 -5.50
N PRO A 46 -5.75 -7.64 -5.78
CA PRO A 46 -6.83 -8.09 -4.93
C PRO A 46 -6.30 -8.77 -3.67
N ASP A 47 -7.14 -8.87 -2.64
CA ASP A 47 -6.76 -9.57 -1.41
C ASP A 47 -6.41 -11.03 -1.71
N PRO A 48 -5.24 -11.53 -1.31
CA PRO A 48 -4.88 -12.91 -1.63
C PRO A 48 -5.86 -13.86 -0.95
N LEU A 49 -6.42 -14.80 -1.71
CA LEU A 49 -7.06 -15.98 -1.12
C LEU A 49 -5.97 -16.89 -0.53
N LEU A 50 -6.38 -17.86 0.30
CA LEU A 50 -5.46 -18.84 0.84
C LEU A 50 -4.67 -19.50 -0.30
N GLY A 51 -3.34 -19.49 -0.22
CA GLY A 51 -2.45 -20.06 -1.26
C GLY A 51 -2.18 -19.18 -2.49
N GLU A 52 -2.83 -18.03 -2.64
CA GLU A 52 -2.62 -17.10 -3.75
C GLU A 52 -1.42 -16.19 -3.46
N THR A 53 -0.54 -16.02 -4.46
CA THR A 53 0.61 -15.09 -4.38
C THR A 53 0.65 -14.22 -5.64
N PHE A 54 0.95 -12.94 -5.46
CA PHE A 54 1.09 -11.99 -6.56
C PHE A 54 2.57 -11.71 -6.81
N ALA A 55 2.94 -11.53 -8.08
CA ALA A 55 4.30 -11.18 -8.46
C ALA A 55 4.64 -9.80 -7.87
N PRO A 56 5.79 -9.64 -7.18
CA PRO A 56 6.13 -8.41 -6.47
C PRO A 56 6.61 -7.26 -7.37
N GLY A 57 6.41 -7.34 -8.69
CA GLY A 57 6.89 -6.38 -9.68
C GLY A 57 8.44 -6.27 -9.76
N GLU A 58 8.93 -5.51 -10.72
CA GLU A 58 10.35 -5.25 -10.93
C GLU A 58 10.82 -4.02 -10.14
N THR A 59 11.92 -4.14 -9.39
CA THR A 59 12.47 -3.02 -8.60
C THR A 59 13.24 -2.05 -9.48
N VAL A 60 12.89 -0.76 -9.40
CA VAL A 60 13.58 0.35 -10.08
C VAL A 60 14.59 1.04 -9.17
N PHE A 61 14.19 1.22 -7.91
CA PHE A 61 14.98 1.90 -6.88
C PHE A 61 14.58 1.36 -5.51
N GLU A 62 15.54 1.23 -4.61
CA GLU A 62 15.27 0.78 -3.25
C GLU A 62 16.29 1.40 -2.29
N ASN A 63 15.80 1.86 -1.15
CA ASN A 63 16.62 2.24 -0.01
C ASN A 63 16.09 1.58 1.27
N ASP A 64 16.58 2.01 2.42
CA ASP A 64 16.17 1.43 3.71
C ASP A 64 14.71 1.78 4.07
N GLY A 65 14.21 2.92 3.60
CA GLY A 65 12.87 3.41 3.91
C GLY A 65 11.78 2.94 2.95
N LEU A 66 12.10 2.75 1.67
CA LEU A 66 11.11 2.48 0.63
C LEU A 66 11.67 1.70 -0.57
N ARG A 67 10.76 1.15 -1.35
CA ARG A 67 11.00 0.49 -2.64
C ARG A 67 10.12 1.11 -3.73
N MET A 68 10.74 1.49 -4.84
CA MET A 68 10.10 1.86 -6.10
C MET A 68 10.14 0.67 -7.06
N TRP A 69 9.00 0.32 -7.65
CA TRP A 69 8.87 -0.82 -8.56
C TRP A 69 7.79 -0.58 -9.62
N HIS A 70 7.74 -1.40 -10.67
CA HIS A 70 6.66 -1.37 -11.68
C HIS A 70 6.24 -2.78 -12.09
N ASP A 71 5.10 -2.90 -12.78
CA ASP A 71 4.61 -4.16 -13.34
C ASP A 71 4.50 -4.19 -14.88
N GLY A 72 5.10 -3.20 -15.54
CA GLY A 72 5.21 -3.13 -17.01
C GLY A 72 4.13 -2.28 -17.69
N ASP A 73 3.30 -1.59 -16.91
CA ASP A 73 2.27 -0.65 -17.39
C ASP A 73 2.77 0.80 -17.57
N GLY A 74 4.05 1.06 -17.31
CA GLY A 74 4.64 2.40 -17.39
C GLY A 74 4.32 3.29 -16.19
N ILE A 75 3.77 2.73 -15.10
CA ILE A 75 3.50 3.41 -13.84
C ILE A 75 4.46 2.90 -12.78
N ALA A 76 5.12 3.84 -12.09
CA ALA A 76 5.95 3.50 -10.94
C ALA A 76 5.08 3.40 -9.68
N VAL A 77 5.44 2.48 -8.79
CA VAL A 77 4.81 2.29 -7.48
C VAL A 77 5.85 2.47 -6.38
N ALA A 78 5.57 3.35 -5.42
CA ALA A 78 6.38 3.57 -4.23
C ALA A 78 5.71 2.91 -3.01
N SER A 79 6.41 1.96 -2.40
CA SER A 79 5.97 1.23 -1.20
C SER A 79 6.97 1.42 -0.06
N PHE A 80 6.48 1.59 1.16
CA PHE A 80 7.29 1.84 2.34
C PHE A 80 7.71 0.51 2.98
N LYS A 81 8.91 0.50 3.56
CA LYS A 81 9.50 -0.64 4.27
C LYS A 81 9.46 -0.46 5.78
N THR A 82 9.07 0.73 6.24
CA THR A 82 9.02 1.09 7.65
C THR A 82 7.89 0.36 8.38
N LYS A 83 8.08 0.13 9.68
CA LYS A 83 7.05 -0.48 10.52
C LYS A 83 5.80 0.40 10.53
N MET A 84 4.64 -0.15 10.20
CA MET A 84 3.37 0.58 10.06
C MET A 84 3.39 1.68 9.00
N ASN A 85 4.31 1.62 8.03
CA ASN A 85 4.43 2.58 6.94
C ASN A 85 4.57 4.04 7.45
N THR A 86 5.35 4.23 8.52
CA THR A 86 5.69 5.56 9.05
C THR A 86 6.62 6.32 8.11
N VAL A 87 6.46 7.64 8.08
CA VAL A 87 7.27 8.54 7.25
C VAL A 87 8.49 8.98 8.06
N SER A 88 9.64 8.38 7.73
CA SER A 88 10.97 8.77 8.23
C SER A 88 11.75 9.55 7.16
N ASP A 89 12.90 10.12 7.51
CA ASP A 89 13.75 10.84 6.55
C ASP A 89 14.15 9.97 5.35
N GLN A 90 14.42 8.68 5.56
CA GLN A 90 14.72 7.74 4.48
C GLN A 90 13.55 7.55 3.49
N VAL A 91 12.32 7.62 4.00
CA VAL A 91 11.11 7.59 3.16
C VAL A 91 10.98 8.90 2.39
N LEU A 92 11.21 10.05 3.04
CA LEU A 92 11.14 11.36 2.40
C LEU A 92 12.18 11.51 1.28
N ASP A 93 13.44 11.20 1.56
CA ASP A 93 14.53 11.30 0.60
C ASP A 93 14.29 10.35 -0.58
N GLY A 94 13.85 9.13 -0.29
CA GLY A 94 13.54 8.19 -1.34
C GLY A 94 12.29 8.59 -2.15
N LEU A 95 11.28 9.24 -1.56
CA LEU A 95 10.13 9.78 -2.30
C LEU A 95 10.57 10.88 -3.28
N GLN A 96 11.51 11.74 -2.88
CA GLN A 96 12.08 12.76 -3.77
C GLN A 96 12.83 12.13 -4.96
N GLU A 97 13.55 11.04 -4.71
CA GLU A 97 14.22 10.26 -5.76
C GLU A 97 13.19 9.56 -6.67
N CYS A 98 12.13 8.98 -6.10
CA CYS A 98 11.05 8.34 -6.86
C CYS A 98 10.36 9.34 -7.80
N VAL A 99 10.06 10.56 -7.33
CA VAL A 99 9.53 11.63 -8.19
C VAL A 99 10.52 11.94 -9.31
N SER A 100 11.80 12.13 -8.99
CA SER A 100 12.84 12.45 -10.00
C SER A 100 12.97 11.38 -11.10
N ARG A 101 12.81 10.10 -10.75
CA ARG A 101 12.82 8.99 -11.70
C ARG A 101 11.51 8.87 -12.45
N ALA A 102 10.37 9.04 -11.77
CA ALA A 102 9.07 9.01 -12.39
C ALA A 102 8.92 10.09 -13.46
N GLU A 103 9.44 11.29 -13.24
CA GLU A 103 9.44 12.38 -14.22
C GLU A 103 10.27 12.10 -15.48
N LYS A 104 11.23 11.17 -15.42
CA LYS A 104 12.11 10.83 -16.55
C LYS A 104 11.64 9.58 -17.30
N ASP A 105 11.28 8.54 -16.56
CA ASP A 105 11.18 7.18 -17.09
C ASP A 105 9.75 6.61 -17.03
N PHE A 106 8.80 7.28 -16.36
CA PHE A 106 7.44 6.76 -16.14
C PHE A 106 6.35 7.79 -16.51
N GLN A 107 5.12 7.30 -16.67
CA GLN A 107 3.95 8.13 -16.96
C GLN A 107 3.28 8.68 -15.68
N GLY A 108 3.64 8.15 -14.52
CA GLY A 108 3.05 8.49 -13.23
C GLY A 108 3.69 7.73 -12.08
N LEU A 109 3.39 8.18 -10.86
CA LEU A 109 3.85 7.57 -9.62
C LEU A 109 2.65 7.27 -8.72
N VAL A 110 2.55 6.05 -8.24
CA VAL A 110 1.52 5.62 -7.29
C VAL A 110 2.18 5.31 -5.95
N ILE A 111 1.76 5.99 -4.88
CA ILE A 111 2.15 5.63 -3.51
C ILE A 111 1.15 4.59 -3.03
N TRP A 112 1.61 3.37 -2.74
CA TRP A 112 0.76 2.25 -2.38
C TRP A 112 1.48 1.21 -1.53
N GLN A 113 0.74 0.55 -0.65
CA GLN A 113 1.24 -0.49 0.26
C GLN A 113 0.50 -1.81 0.05
N GLN A 114 1.23 -2.92 0.12
CA GLN A 114 0.65 -4.26 -0.02
C GLN A 114 -0.28 -4.65 1.12
N LYS A 115 -0.05 -4.11 2.32
CA LYS A 115 -0.81 -4.42 3.54
C LYS A 115 -1.22 -3.13 4.22
N GLU A 116 -2.32 -3.21 4.95
CA GLU A 116 -2.76 -2.14 5.84
C GLU A 116 -1.80 -2.00 7.03
N PRO A 117 -1.61 -0.78 7.56
CA PRO A 117 -2.23 0.50 7.14
C PRO A 117 -1.52 1.16 5.95
N PHE A 118 -2.14 2.11 5.25
CA PHE A 118 -1.47 2.90 4.20
C PHE A 118 -0.28 3.68 4.76
N SER A 119 -0.49 4.40 5.86
CA SER A 119 0.57 5.04 6.62
C SER A 119 0.06 5.47 8.00
N ALA A 120 0.83 5.13 9.04
CA ALA A 120 0.57 5.58 10.41
C ALA A 120 0.99 7.02 10.68
N GLY A 121 1.56 7.72 9.70
CA GLY A 121 1.99 9.12 9.83
C GLY A 121 3.50 9.30 9.99
N ALA A 122 3.89 10.52 10.37
CA ALA A 122 5.28 10.83 10.70
C ALA A 122 5.77 9.96 11.86
N ASP A 123 7.06 9.61 11.84
CA ASP A 123 7.69 8.87 12.93
C ASP A 123 7.77 9.71 14.22
N LEU A 124 6.67 9.71 14.98
CA LEU A 124 6.54 10.42 16.25
C LEU A 124 7.54 9.92 17.30
N ALA A 125 7.96 8.66 17.24
CA ALA A 125 8.95 8.13 18.17
C ALA A 125 10.33 8.74 17.91
N GLY A 126 10.72 8.84 16.63
CA GLY A 126 11.92 9.56 16.21
C GLY A 126 11.85 11.04 16.57
N ALA A 127 10.73 11.71 16.26
CA ALA A 127 10.51 13.12 16.57
C ALA A 127 10.58 13.41 18.08
N LEU A 128 9.93 12.60 18.91
CA LEU A 128 9.95 12.75 20.36
C LEU A 128 11.33 12.48 20.95
N GLY A 129 12.07 11.50 20.42
CA GLY A 129 13.45 11.24 20.83
C GLY A 129 14.38 12.42 20.56
N LEU A 130 14.24 13.10 19.42
CA LEU A 130 15.00 14.32 19.10
C LEU A 130 14.68 15.48 20.05
N LEU A 131 13.39 15.67 20.36
CA LEU A 131 12.94 16.71 21.29
C LEU A 131 13.42 16.44 22.73
N GLN A 132 13.33 15.20 23.20
CA GLN A 132 13.83 14.80 24.53
C GLN A 132 15.35 14.96 24.64
N ALA A 133 16.08 14.74 23.54
CA ALA A 133 17.52 14.95 23.47
C ALA A 133 17.93 16.43 23.27
N GLY A 134 16.97 17.36 23.22
CA GLY A 134 17.22 18.79 23.02
C GLY A 134 17.71 19.17 21.61
N LYS A 135 17.57 18.26 20.62
CA LYS A 135 18.09 18.44 19.26
C LYS A 135 17.09 19.15 18.34
N VAL A 136 16.70 20.37 18.73
CA VAL A 136 15.66 21.16 18.04
C VAL A 136 16.01 21.42 16.56
N ALA A 137 17.28 21.68 16.24
CA ALA A 137 17.71 21.92 14.85
C ALA A 137 17.47 20.71 13.92
N GLN A 138 17.67 19.49 14.42
CA GLN A 138 17.43 18.27 13.64
C GLN A 138 15.92 18.03 13.42
N PHE A 139 15.10 18.40 14.41
CA PHE A 139 13.66 18.36 14.27
C PHE A 139 13.15 19.37 13.23
N GLU A 140 13.69 20.59 13.22
CA GLU A 140 13.36 21.59 12.20
C GLU A 140 13.78 21.15 10.80
N GLU A 141 14.95 20.51 10.66
CA GLU A 141 15.42 19.96 9.39
C GLU A 141 14.50 18.86 8.86
N MET A 142 14.04 17.96 9.74
CA MET A 142 13.06 16.92 9.40
C MET A 142 11.74 17.53 8.90
N VAL A 143 11.21 18.55 9.58
CA VAL A 143 10.00 19.26 9.16
C VAL A 143 10.21 19.96 7.81
N ALA A 144 11.36 20.60 7.61
CA ALA A 144 11.69 21.24 6.34
C ALA A 144 11.80 20.22 5.18
N ASN A 145 12.37 19.04 5.44
CA ASN A 145 12.45 17.97 4.45
C ASN A 145 11.06 17.42 4.09
N PHE A 146 10.19 17.29 5.09
CA PHE A 146 8.81 16.87 4.90
C PHE A 146 8.04 17.84 3.99
N GLN A 147 8.14 19.15 4.26
CA GLN A 147 7.53 20.19 3.44
C GLN A 147 8.09 20.20 2.01
N ARG A 148 9.42 20.05 1.85
CA ARG A 148 10.07 19.97 0.54
C ARG A 148 9.56 18.79 -0.27
N THR A 149 9.47 17.62 0.34
CA THR A 149 8.95 16.40 -0.30
C THR A 149 7.51 16.58 -0.73
N SER A 150 6.68 17.20 0.11
CA SER A 150 5.27 17.49 -0.19
C SER A 150 5.13 18.43 -1.40
N GLN A 151 5.97 19.45 -1.48
CA GLN A 151 5.99 20.37 -2.63
C GLN A 151 6.47 19.67 -3.92
N ARG A 152 7.47 18.77 -3.82
CA ARG A 152 7.92 17.99 -4.97
C ARG A 152 6.82 17.07 -5.52
N ILE A 153 6.06 16.43 -4.65
CA ILE A 153 4.91 15.62 -5.06
C ILE A 153 3.85 16.49 -5.74
N LYS A 154 3.53 17.65 -5.14
CA LYS A 154 2.50 18.57 -5.65
C LYS A 154 2.83 19.19 -7.01
N TYR A 155 4.09 19.52 -7.25
CA TYR A 155 4.56 20.18 -8.48
C TYR A 155 5.30 19.23 -9.43
N SER A 156 5.13 17.92 -9.23
CA SER A 156 5.65 16.88 -10.12
C SER A 156 5.16 17.06 -11.56
N LEU A 157 6.03 16.84 -12.54
CA LEU A 157 5.67 16.86 -13.96
C LEU A 157 4.78 15.68 -14.37
N VAL A 158 4.80 14.60 -13.58
CA VAL A 158 3.96 13.41 -13.78
C VAL A 158 2.87 13.33 -12.70
N PRO A 159 1.71 12.74 -12.99
CA PRO A 159 0.68 12.53 -11.97
C PRO A 159 1.20 11.64 -10.85
N VAL A 160 1.13 12.15 -9.61
CA VAL A 160 1.34 11.36 -8.40
C VAL A 160 -0.01 11.06 -7.77
N VAL A 161 -0.26 9.79 -7.44
CA VAL A 161 -1.52 9.28 -6.88
C VAL A 161 -1.22 8.52 -5.60
N ALA A 162 -1.94 8.80 -4.52
CA ALA A 162 -1.93 7.97 -3.32
C ALA A 162 -3.10 6.99 -3.40
N ALA A 163 -2.80 5.69 -3.49
CA ALA A 163 -3.79 4.62 -3.44
C ALA A 163 -3.92 4.17 -1.98
N VAL A 164 -4.83 4.82 -1.27
CA VAL A 164 -4.98 4.63 0.18
C VAL A 164 -5.76 3.35 0.46
N ARG A 165 -5.13 2.45 1.22
CA ARG A 165 -5.74 1.21 1.70
C ARG A 165 -5.70 1.17 3.24
N GLY A 166 -6.87 1.02 3.87
CA GLY A 166 -7.00 1.05 5.32
C GLY A 166 -6.75 2.43 5.91
N LEU A 167 -6.08 2.50 7.07
CA LEU A 167 -5.85 3.76 7.79
C LEU A 167 -4.76 4.62 7.13
N ALA A 168 -5.07 5.89 6.88
CA ALA A 168 -4.11 6.96 6.65
C ALA A 168 -4.26 7.97 7.80
N LEU A 169 -3.22 8.16 8.60
CA LEU A 169 -3.24 9.02 9.79
C LEU A 169 -2.11 10.06 9.72
N GLY A 170 -2.41 11.29 10.14
CA GLY A 170 -1.42 12.37 10.25
C GLY A 170 -0.65 12.61 8.94
N GLY A 171 0.68 12.61 8.99
CA GLY A 171 1.53 12.82 7.81
C GLY A 171 1.50 11.73 6.75
N GLY A 172 0.72 10.67 6.97
CA GLY A 172 0.34 9.67 5.96
C GLY A 172 -0.80 10.13 5.07
N CYS A 173 -1.59 11.13 5.50
CA CYS A 173 -2.63 11.77 4.69
C CYS A 173 -2.08 12.85 3.76
N GLU A 174 -0.93 13.43 4.09
CA GLU A 174 -0.34 14.53 3.33
C GLU A 174 0.14 14.13 1.92
N PRO A 175 0.67 12.92 1.67
CA PRO A 175 0.83 12.41 0.31
C PRO A 175 -0.51 12.34 -0.43
N ALA A 176 -1.60 11.92 0.23
CA ALA A 176 -2.92 11.86 -0.39
C ALA A 176 -3.51 13.25 -0.71
N TRP A 177 -3.21 14.27 0.10
CA TRP A 177 -3.62 15.66 -0.14
C TRP A 177 -2.71 16.40 -1.11
N ALA A 178 -1.42 16.04 -1.20
CA ALA A 178 -0.47 16.60 -2.14
C ALA A 178 -0.59 15.98 -3.55
N CYS A 179 -1.16 14.77 -3.67
CA CYS A 179 -1.45 14.13 -4.95
C CYS A 179 -2.56 14.86 -5.72
N CYS A 180 -2.40 15.02 -7.04
CA CYS A 180 -3.43 15.64 -7.90
C CYS A 180 -4.77 14.88 -7.89
N ARG A 181 -4.77 13.59 -7.51
CA ARG A 181 -5.97 12.78 -7.26
C ARG A 181 -5.72 11.76 -6.14
N PRO A 182 -6.32 11.91 -4.95
CA PRO A 182 -6.43 10.81 -4.00
C PRO A 182 -7.43 9.79 -4.53
N ALA A 183 -7.03 8.52 -4.59
CA ALA A 183 -7.93 7.40 -4.87
C ALA A 183 -8.04 6.56 -3.60
N VAL A 184 -9.25 6.53 -3.01
CA VAL A 184 -9.58 5.64 -1.89
C VAL A 184 -10.21 4.40 -2.52
N ALA A 185 -9.58 3.24 -2.32
CA ALA A 185 -10.07 1.95 -2.79
C ALA A 185 -10.77 1.21 -1.64
#